data_AF-A0A3P7Z436-F1
#
_entry.id   AF-A0A3P7Z436-F1
#
_cell.length_a   1.000
_cell.length_b   1.000
_cell.length_c   1.000
_cell.angle_alpha   90.00
_cell.angle_beta   90.00
_cell.angle_gamma   90.00
#
_symmetry.space_group_name_H-M   'P 1'
#
loop_
_entity.id
_entity.type
_entity.pdbx_description
1 polymer ?
#
loop_
_entity_poly.entity_id
_entity_poly.type
_entity_poly.pdbx_seq_one_letter_code
_entity_poly.pdbx_strand_id
1 'polypeptide(L)'
;MMRQLFHNQLVGAYTGEKKKKTAGNLADIPVIVSDELSKEIAHYLALVGVDEVQPSPEASSSNPVSLLITQKLNHFEPSQPISDGLVSWSPALENWNPWKSLNIDEAPLAFSFQMSLEAISADLLEREKKRVIPSSIKTQRELLPVYQYRDQLIDAIRNNSVTIVKGETGCGKSTQVAIPL
;
A
#
# COMPACT_ATOMS: atom_id res chain seq x y z
N MET A 1 0.00 5.67 -25.17
CA MET A 1 0.45 7.04 -25.46
C MET A 1 -0.71 8.04 -25.52
N MET A 2 -1.70 7.92 -26.42
CA MET A 2 -2.81 8.90 -26.55
C MET A 2 -3.61 9.14 -25.25
N ARG A 3 -3.87 8.09 -24.46
CA ARG A 3 -4.58 8.22 -23.17
C ARG A 3 -3.79 9.06 -22.15
N GLN A 4 -2.47 8.94 -22.14
CA GLN A 4 -1.61 9.76 -21.27
C GLN A 4 -1.62 11.22 -21.72
N LEU A 5 -1.60 11.49 -23.02
CA LEU A 5 -1.70 12.86 -23.56
C LEU A 5 -3.04 13.51 -23.18
N PHE A 6 -4.14 12.76 -23.24
CA PHE A 6 -5.46 13.24 -22.84
C PHE A 6 -5.52 13.56 -21.33
N HIS A 7 -5.02 12.66 -20.47
CA HIS A 7 -4.99 12.92 -19.02
C HIS A 7 -4.06 14.09 -18.63
N ASN A 8 -3.00 14.33 -19.40
CA ASN A 8 -2.14 15.51 -19.27
C ASN A 8 -2.69 16.76 -19.96
N GLN A 9 -3.94 16.73 -20.45
CA GLN A 9 -4.63 17.85 -21.11
C GLN A 9 -3.92 18.39 -22.37
N LEU A 10 -3.00 17.61 -22.95
CA LEU A 10 -2.26 17.98 -24.17
C LEU A 10 -3.06 17.73 -25.45
N VAL A 11 -4.11 16.92 -25.37
CA VAL A 11 -5.06 16.68 -26.46
C VAL A 11 -6.49 16.73 -25.90
N GLY A 12 -7.43 17.24 -26.70
CA GLY A 12 -8.83 17.34 -26.32
C GLY A 12 -9.50 15.96 -26.15
N ALA A 13 -10.69 15.97 -25.53
CA ALA A 13 -11.52 14.77 -25.44
C ALA A 13 -11.86 14.26 -26.85
N TYR A 14 -11.86 12.94 -27.00
CA TYR A 14 -12.29 12.33 -28.25
C TYR A 14 -13.77 12.66 -28.50
N THR A 15 -14.04 13.42 -29.56
CA THR A 15 -15.38 13.89 -29.96
C THR A 15 -16.07 12.98 -30.97
N GLY A 16 -15.39 11.96 -31.48
CA GLY A 16 -15.97 11.03 -32.44
C GLY A 16 -16.97 10.07 -31.80
N GLU A 17 -17.91 9.58 -32.59
CA GLU A 17 -18.80 8.51 -32.17
C GLU A 17 -18.02 7.19 -32.12
N LYS A 18 -17.93 6.61 -30.92
CA LYS A 18 -17.40 5.26 -30.78
C LYS A 18 -18.40 4.29 -31.41
N LYS A 19 -17.95 3.47 -32.39
CA LYS A 19 -18.75 2.37 -32.91
C LYS A 19 -19.22 1.49 -31.76
N LYS A 20 -20.51 1.56 -31.43
CA LYS A 20 -21.16 0.66 -30.48
C LYS A 20 -21.23 -0.71 -31.15
N LYS A 21 -20.63 -1.73 -30.52
CA LYS A 21 -20.88 -3.13 -30.92
C LYS A 21 -22.26 -3.51 -30.40
N THR A 22 -23.30 -3.13 -31.14
CA THR A 22 -24.66 -3.54 -30.82
C THR A 22 -24.79 -5.02 -31.15
N ALA A 23 -25.22 -5.86 -30.20
CA ALA A 23 -25.58 -7.25 -30.42
C ALA A 23 -26.93 -7.35 -31.16
N GLY A 24 -27.09 -6.60 -32.26
CA GLY A 24 -28.38 -6.33 -32.88
C GLY A 24 -28.92 -7.45 -33.78
N ASN A 25 -28.51 -8.71 -33.60
CA ASN A 25 -28.92 -9.79 -34.49
C ASN A 25 -29.01 -11.17 -33.82
N LEU A 26 -29.42 -11.21 -32.55
CA LEU A 26 -29.77 -12.46 -31.88
C LEU A 26 -31.30 -12.57 -31.83
N ALA A 27 -31.82 -13.77 -32.09
CA ALA A 27 -33.25 -14.02 -31.99
C ALA A 27 -33.72 -13.88 -30.53
N ASP A 28 -34.90 -13.31 -30.33
CA ASP A 28 -35.49 -13.16 -29.01
C ASP A 28 -35.69 -14.54 -28.37
N ILE A 29 -35.16 -14.69 -27.15
CA ILE A 29 -35.32 -15.91 -26.36
C ILE A 29 -36.56 -15.72 -25.49
N PRO A 30 -37.63 -16.52 -25.67
CA PRO A 30 -38.79 -16.44 -24.81
C PRO A 30 -38.43 -16.91 -23.40
N VAL A 31 -38.57 -16.04 -22.41
CA VAL A 31 -38.41 -16.36 -20.99
C VAL A 31 -39.78 -16.33 -20.34
N ILE A 32 -40.21 -17.46 -19.78
CA ILE A 32 -41.47 -17.59 -19.05
C ILE A 32 -41.13 -17.73 -17.58
N VAL A 33 -41.72 -16.87 -16.75
CA VAL A 33 -41.55 -16.87 -15.30
C VAL A 33 -42.91 -17.15 -14.66
N SER A 34 -42.95 -17.96 -13.61
CA SER A 34 -44.19 -18.25 -12.88
C SER A 34 -44.63 -17.07 -12.02
N ASP A 35 -45.95 -16.91 -11.87
CA ASP A 35 -46.56 -15.84 -11.08
C ASP A 35 -46.24 -15.92 -9.58
N GLU A 36 -45.91 -17.11 -9.09
CA GLU A 36 -45.50 -17.32 -7.70
C GLU A 36 -44.10 -16.76 -7.47
N LEU A 37 -43.17 -17.06 -8.39
CA LEU A 37 -41.78 -16.61 -8.31
C LEU A 37 -41.66 -15.09 -8.49
N SER A 38 -42.47 -14.48 -9.37
CA SER A 38 -42.46 -13.02 -9.54
C SER A 38 -42.91 -12.28 -8.28
N LYS A 39 -43.94 -12.79 -7.59
CA LYS A 39 -44.42 -12.24 -6.32
C LYS A 39 -43.40 -12.38 -5.19
N GLU A 40 -42.72 -13.52 -5.12
CA GLU A 40 -41.67 -13.76 -4.12
C GLU A 40 -40.49 -12.80 -4.31
N ILE A 41 -40.05 -12.60 -5.56
CA ILE A 41 -38.98 -11.65 -5.91
C ILE A 41 -39.41 -10.21 -5.56
N ALA A 42 -40.62 -9.79 -5.92
CA ALA A 42 -41.13 -8.46 -5.60
C ALA A 42 -41.17 -8.19 -4.09
N HIS A 43 -41.61 -9.17 -3.30
CA HIS A 43 -41.63 -9.08 -1.84
C HIS A 43 -40.22 -8.96 -1.25
N TYR A 44 -39.27 -9.74 -1.76
CA TYR A 44 -37.87 -9.67 -1.31
C TYR A 44 -37.22 -8.32 -1.65
N LEU A 45 -37.45 -7.78 -2.87
CA LEU A 45 -36.92 -6.49 -3.28
C LEU A 45 -37.45 -5.34 -2.39
N ALA A 46 -38.75 -5.38 -2.06
CA ALA A 46 -39.35 -4.41 -1.13
C ALA A 46 -38.74 -4.49 0.28
N LEU A 47 -38.44 -5.70 0.77
CA LEU A 47 -37.79 -5.91 2.08
C LEU A 47 -36.36 -5.35 2.12
N VAL A 48 -35.61 -5.47 1.03
CA VAL A 48 -34.23 -4.99 0.91
C VAL A 48 -34.16 -3.48 0.58
N GLY A 49 -35.32 -2.83 0.32
CA GLY A 49 -35.40 -1.40 0.03
C GLY A 49 -34.91 -1.03 -1.37
N VAL A 50 -35.08 -1.96 -2.32
CA VAL A 50 -34.69 -1.80 -3.72
C VAL A 50 -35.94 -1.47 -4.54
N ASP A 51 -35.97 -0.27 -5.12
CA ASP A 51 -37.07 0.16 -6.00
C ASP A 51 -36.94 -0.46 -7.39
N GLU A 52 -38.06 -0.98 -7.91
CA GLU A 52 -38.14 -1.53 -9.27
C GLU A 52 -37.98 -0.42 -10.31
N VAL A 53 -37.12 -0.64 -11.31
CA VAL A 53 -36.91 0.30 -12.41
C VAL A 53 -38.11 0.24 -13.36
N GLN A 54 -38.94 1.27 -13.33
CA GLN A 54 -40.04 1.43 -14.29
C GLN A 54 -39.47 1.91 -15.64
N PRO A 55 -39.61 1.13 -16.73
CA PRO A 55 -39.10 1.54 -18.03
C PRO A 55 -39.81 2.80 -18.53
N SER A 56 -39.05 3.77 -19.02
CA SER A 56 -39.62 4.97 -19.63
C SER A 56 -40.45 4.61 -20.87
N PRO A 57 -41.59 5.28 -21.12
CA PRO A 57 -42.47 4.97 -22.25
C PRO A 57 -41.83 5.17 -23.65
N GLU A 58 -40.64 5.76 -23.72
CA GLU A 58 -39.85 5.98 -24.94
C GLU A 58 -38.88 4.81 -25.26
N ALA A 59 -38.86 3.75 -24.45
CA ALA A 59 -37.97 2.61 -24.63
C ALA A 59 -38.32 1.82 -25.92
N SER A 60 -37.34 1.64 -26.79
CA SER A 60 -37.50 0.89 -28.04
C SER A 60 -36.27 0.03 -28.33
N SER A 61 -36.36 -0.88 -29.30
CA SER A 61 -35.21 -1.67 -29.75
C SER A 61 -34.07 -0.81 -30.32
N SER A 62 -34.37 0.41 -30.79
CA SER A 62 -33.37 1.37 -31.27
C SER A 62 -32.74 2.21 -30.15
N ASN A 63 -33.45 2.41 -29.03
CA ASN A 63 -32.99 3.14 -27.86
C ASN A 63 -33.23 2.32 -26.58
N PRO A 64 -32.35 1.35 -26.26
CA PRO A 64 -32.53 0.50 -25.09
C PRO A 64 -32.30 1.29 -23.79
N VAL A 65 -33.17 1.05 -22.81
CA VAL A 65 -33.07 1.61 -21.46
C VAL A 65 -32.43 0.58 -20.53
N SER A 66 -31.52 1.02 -19.67
CA SER A 66 -30.91 0.15 -18.66
C SER A 66 -31.92 -0.17 -17.56
N LEU A 67 -32.20 -1.45 -17.36
CA LEU A 67 -33.00 -1.95 -16.23
C LEU A 67 -32.13 -2.28 -15.00
N LEU A 68 -30.82 -1.99 -15.05
CA LEU A 68 -29.90 -2.20 -13.93
C LEU A 68 -30.05 -1.11 -12.86
N ILE A 69 -30.29 -1.52 -11.62
CA ILE A 69 -30.37 -0.63 -10.46
C ILE A 69 -28.96 -0.21 -10.03
N THR A 70 -28.70 1.10 -9.93
CA THR A 70 -27.39 1.66 -9.53
C THR A 70 -27.35 2.07 -8.05
N GLN A 71 -28.35 1.68 -7.27
CA GLN A 71 -28.42 1.98 -5.84
C GLN A 71 -27.28 1.26 -5.10
N LYS A 72 -26.38 2.03 -4.47
CA LYS A 72 -25.32 1.48 -3.63
C LYS A 72 -25.93 1.05 -2.29
N LEU A 73 -26.23 -0.23 -2.15
CA LEU A 73 -26.81 -0.81 -0.92
C LEU A 73 -25.85 -0.75 0.28
N ASN A 74 -24.54 -0.73 0.03
CA ASN A 74 -23.52 -0.59 1.06
C ASN A 74 -22.95 0.83 1.05
N HIS A 75 -23.20 1.58 2.13
CA HIS A 75 -22.47 2.81 2.42
C HIS A 75 -21.15 2.41 3.08
N PHE A 76 -20.13 2.13 2.27
CA PHE A 76 -18.76 2.14 2.79
C PHE A 76 -18.48 3.57 3.23
N GLU A 77 -18.04 3.77 4.47
CA GLU A 77 -17.54 5.09 4.85
C GLU A 77 -16.50 5.50 3.80
N PRO A 78 -16.71 6.64 3.11
CA PRO A 78 -15.73 7.12 2.16
C PRO A 78 -14.43 7.25 2.94
N SER A 79 -13.40 6.53 2.55
CA SER A 79 -12.07 6.69 3.13
C SER A 79 -11.74 8.17 2.98
N GLN A 80 -11.72 8.90 4.10
CA GLN A 80 -11.33 10.30 4.07
C GLN A 80 -9.94 10.34 3.42
N PRO A 81 -9.75 11.10 2.33
CA PRO A 81 -8.41 11.26 1.78
C PRO A 81 -7.58 11.83 2.91
N ILE A 82 -6.63 11.03 3.41
CA ILE A 82 -5.67 11.47 4.42
C ILE A 82 -5.01 12.70 3.77
N SER A 83 -5.23 13.87 4.36
CA SER A 83 -4.62 15.12 3.89
C SER A 83 -3.13 14.87 3.78
N ASP A 84 -2.54 15.14 2.61
CA ASP A 84 -1.13 15.01 2.24
C ASP A 84 -0.21 14.89 3.47
N GLY A 85 -0.11 13.65 3.97
CA GLY A 85 0.31 13.40 5.32
C GLY A 85 1.82 13.42 5.35
N LEU A 86 2.42 14.48 5.89
CA LEU A 86 3.82 14.46 6.28
C LEU A 86 4.01 13.24 7.18
N VAL A 87 4.81 12.27 6.74
CA VAL A 87 5.16 11.11 7.55
C VAL A 87 5.79 11.62 8.82
N SER A 88 5.13 11.41 9.96
CA SER A 88 5.62 11.85 11.25
C SER A 88 6.94 11.13 11.56
N TRP A 89 8.01 11.90 11.72
CA TRP A 89 9.33 11.39 12.07
C TRP A 89 9.80 12.07 13.35
N SER A 90 10.39 11.28 14.23
CA SER A 90 11.10 11.75 15.42
C SER A 90 12.42 10.98 15.55
N PRO A 91 13.42 11.54 16.25
CA PRO A 91 14.59 10.78 16.66
C PRO A 91 14.21 9.60 17.58
N ALA A 92 15.20 8.77 17.94
CA ALA A 92 14.99 7.69 18.90
C ALA A 92 14.42 8.24 20.23
N LEU A 93 13.36 7.63 20.71
CA LEU A 93 12.66 8.04 21.94
C LEU A 93 12.74 6.91 22.97
N GLU A 94 12.83 7.30 24.24
CA GLU A 94 12.63 6.38 25.36
C GLU A 94 11.19 5.86 25.36
N ASN A 95 11.00 4.62 25.80
CA ASN A 95 9.69 3.98 25.89
C ASN A 95 8.89 3.90 24.57
N TRP A 96 9.54 4.03 23.41
CA TRP A 96 8.90 3.95 22.09
C TRP A 96 9.43 2.77 21.26
N ASN A 97 8.52 1.97 20.71
CA ASN A 97 8.87 0.90 19.78
C ASN A 97 8.66 1.37 18.32
N PRO A 98 9.73 1.62 17.53
CA PRO A 98 9.60 2.11 16.16
C PRO A 98 9.05 1.08 15.18
N TRP A 99 9.09 -0.22 15.51
CA TRP A 99 8.59 -1.29 14.65
C TRP A 99 7.10 -1.53 14.82
N LYS A 100 6.59 -1.31 16.03
CA LYS A 100 5.15 -1.41 16.34
C LYS A 100 4.45 -0.05 16.29
N SER A 101 5.20 1.06 16.27
CA SER A 101 4.68 2.42 16.39
C SER A 101 3.81 2.62 17.63
N LEU A 102 4.27 2.08 18.77
CA LEU A 102 3.55 2.07 20.04
C LEU A 102 4.52 2.27 21.21
N ASN A 103 3.99 2.73 22.35
CA ASN A 103 4.72 2.75 23.60
C ASN A 103 5.00 1.32 24.09
N ILE A 104 6.06 1.15 24.89
CA ILE A 104 6.45 -0.14 25.44
C ILE A 104 5.77 -0.32 26.80
N ASP A 105 4.67 -1.07 26.83
CA ASP A 105 3.91 -1.32 28.06
C ASP A 105 4.32 -2.62 28.78
N GLU A 106 5.27 -3.38 28.23
CA GLU A 106 5.76 -4.64 28.81
C GLU A 106 7.05 -4.46 29.63
N ALA A 107 7.09 -5.07 30.82
CA ALA A 107 8.32 -5.16 31.63
C ALA A 107 9.40 -5.96 30.88
N PRO A 108 10.70 -5.65 31.03
CA PRO A 108 11.32 -4.79 32.06
C PRO A 108 11.34 -3.29 31.73
N LEU A 109 11.09 -2.92 30.48
CA LEU A 109 11.22 -1.52 30.01
C LEU A 109 10.04 -0.63 30.45
N ALA A 110 8.87 -1.21 30.69
CA ALA A 110 7.66 -0.45 31.03
C ALA A 110 7.51 -0.04 32.50
N PHE A 111 8.11 -0.79 33.44
CA PHE A 111 7.75 -0.67 34.86
C PHE A 111 8.91 -0.63 35.87
N SER A 112 10.14 -0.99 35.49
CA SER A 112 11.26 -1.07 36.44
C SER A 112 12.47 -0.30 35.90
N PHE A 113 12.52 0.98 36.26
CA PHE A 113 13.45 1.99 35.73
C PHE A 113 13.30 2.15 34.22
N GLN A 114 12.85 3.33 33.81
CA GLN A 114 12.99 3.82 32.45
C GLN A 114 14.49 3.73 32.12
N MET A 115 14.93 2.64 31.47
CA MET A 115 16.31 2.54 31.04
C MET A 115 16.50 3.66 30.03
N SER A 116 17.31 4.64 30.40
CA SER A 116 17.59 5.76 29.50
C SER A 116 18.26 5.24 28.23
N LEU A 117 18.20 6.01 27.14
CA LEU A 117 18.89 5.63 25.90
C LEU A 117 20.39 5.39 26.15
N GLU A 118 21.00 6.12 27.09
CA GLU A 118 22.39 5.94 27.50
C GLU A 118 22.62 4.60 28.20
N ALA A 119 21.72 4.19 29.11
CA ALA A 119 21.82 2.91 29.80
C ALA A 119 21.68 1.74 28.82
N ILE A 120 20.75 1.83 27.86
CA ILE A 120 20.59 0.84 26.79
C ILE A 120 21.84 0.81 25.89
N SER A 121 22.36 1.97 25.49
CA SER A 121 23.57 2.06 24.68
C SER A 121 24.79 1.45 25.39
N ALA A 122 24.92 1.67 26.71
CA ALA A 122 26.02 1.12 27.49
C ALA A 122 25.96 -0.41 27.60
N ASP A 123 24.78 -0.97 27.87
CA ASP A 123 24.55 -2.42 27.91
C ASP A 123 24.81 -3.08 26.55
N LEU A 124 24.32 -2.49 25.45
CA LEU A 124 24.59 -3.00 24.10
C LEU A 124 26.09 -2.98 23.77
N LEU A 125 26.80 -1.92 24.14
CA LEU A 125 28.24 -1.82 23.95
C LEU A 125 28.99 -2.89 24.76
N GLU A 126 28.57 -3.16 26.00
CA GLU A 126 29.19 -4.19 26.83
C GLU A 126 28.94 -5.59 26.26
N ARG A 127 27.73 -5.86 25.76
CA ARG A 127 27.39 -7.13 25.09
C ARG A 127 28.21 -7.33 23.82
N GLU A 128 28.39 -6.28 23.02
CA GLU A 128 29.19 -6.36 21.80
C GLU A 128 30.68 -6.58 22.11
N LYS A 129 31.22 -5.96 23.18
CA LYS A 129 32.59 -6.25 23.65
C LYS A 129 32.79 -7.71 24.08
N LYS A 130 31.76 -8.34 24.66
CA LYS A 130 31.77 -9.75 25.06
C LYS A 130 31.49 -10.69 23.89
N ARG A 131 31.00 -10.17 22.76
CA ARG A 131 30.62 -10.97 21.59
C ARG A 131 31.87 -11.54 20.93
N VAL A 132 31.96 -12.87 20.93
CA VAL A 132 33.00 -13.58 20.19
C VAL A 132 32.51 -13.83 18.76
N ILE A 133 33.08 -13.09 17.81
CA ILE A 133 32.86 -13.34 16.39
C ILE A 133 33.90 -14.37 15.91
N PRO A 134 33.49 -15.48 15.28
CA PRO A 134 34.45 -16.44 14.74
C PRO A 134 35.44 -15.77 13.80
N SER A 135 36.73 -16.07 13.94
CA SER A 135 37.80 -15.48 13.12
C SER A 135 37.57 -15.66 11.63
N SER A 136 37.01 -16.82 11.23
CA SER A 136 36.63 -17.11 9.84
C SER A 136 35.65 -16.08 9.26
N ILE A 137 34.62 -15.72 10.03
CA ILE A 137 33.61 -14.73 9.62
C ILE A 137 34.24 -13.33 9.54
N LYS A 138 35.11 -12.99 10.49
CA LYS A 138 35.80 -11.70 10.49
C LYS A 138 36.66 -11.54 9.23
N THR A 139 37.48 -12.53 8.91
CA THR A 139 38.32 -12.52 7.70
C THR A 139 37.48 -12.48 6.43
N GLN A 140 36.38 -13.25 6.35
CA GLN A 140 35.48 -13.19 5.20
C GLN A 140 34.87 -11.79 4.99
N ARG A 141 34.55 -11.06 6.07
CA ARG A 141 34.04 -9.68 5.98
C ARG A 141 35.10 -8.70 5.53
N GLU A 142 36.34 -8.85 6.01
CA GLU A 142 37.50 -8.02 5.63
C GLU A 142 37.90 -8.21 4.16
N LEU A 143 37.68 -9.40 3.60
CA LEU A 143 37.97 -9.71 2.18
C LEU A 143 36.98 -9.08 1.20
N LEU A 144 35.79 -8.69 1.65
CA LEU A 144 34.78 -8.13 0.76
C LEU A 144 35.17 -6.69 0.34
N PRO A 145 35.04 -6.34 -0.95
CA PRO A 145 35.53 -5.06 -1.47
C PRO A 145 34.97 -3.80 -0.80
N VAL A 146 33.78 -3.88 -0.18
CA VAL A 146 33.18 -2.75 0.54
C VAL A 146 33.93 -2.41 1.84
N TYR A 147 34.66 -3.36 2.43
CA TYR A 147 35.30 -3.18 3.74
C TYR A 147 36.33 -2.04 3.74
N GLN A 148 37.10 -1.91 2.67
CA GLN A 148 38.11 -0.84 2.50
C GLN A 148 37.50 0.58 2.48
N TYR A 149 36.20 0.70 2.23
CA TYR A 149 35.49 1.98 2.17
C TYR A 149 34.66 2.27 3.44
N ARG A 150 34.79 1.45 4.50
CA ARG A 150 33.99 1.58 5.73
C ARG A 150 34.01 3.01 6.28
N ASP A 151 35.18 3.58 6.49
CA ASP A 151 35.31 4.90 7.12
C ASP A 151 34.75 6.01 6.22
N GLN A 152 35.03 5.95 4.92
CA GLN A 152 34.47 6.88 3.94
C GLN A 152 32.93 6.81 3.88
N LEU A 153 32.36 5.61 4.01
CA LEU A 153 30.90 5.42 4.06
C LEU A 153 30.30 6.03 5.32
N ILE A 154 30.91 5.81 6.48
CA ILE A 154 30.45 6.36 7.76
C ILE A 154 30.48 7.89 7.72
N ASP A 155 31.59 8.46 7.22
CA ASP A 155 31.73 9.91 7.12
C ASP A 155 30.75 10.51 6.09
N ALA A 156 30.55 9.85 4.95
CA ALA A 156 29.58 10.28 3.96
C ALA A 156 28.14 10.25 4.50
N ILE A 157 27.74 9.21 5.23
CA ILE A 157 26.42 9.09 5.85
C ILE A 157 26.22 10.11 6.97
N ARG A 158 27.25 10.36 7.79
CA ARG A 158 27.17 11.33 8.89
C ARG A 158 26.99 12.76 8.38
N ASN A 159 27.64 13.11 7.28
CA ASN A 159 27.69 14.48 6.77
C ASN A 159 26.60 14.81 5.73
N ASN A 160 25.82 13.82 5.28
CA ASN A 160 24.79 14.02 4.24
C ASN A 160 23.48 13.33 4.61
N SER A 161 22.35 14.01 4.39
CA SER A 161 21.01 13.41 4.59
C SER A 161 20.70 12.28 3.61
N VAL A 162 21.32 12.29 2.43
CA VAL A 162 21.16 11.26 1.39
C VAL A 162 22.53 10.93 0.80
N THR A 163 22.90 9.65 0.83
CA THR A 163 24.16 9.14 0.27
C THR A 163 23.88 8.00 -0.70
N ILE A 164 24.42 8.11 -1.92
CA ILE A 164 24.28 7.08 -2.96
C ILE A 164 25.55 6.22 -2.99
N VAL A 165 25.39 4.91 -2.75
CA VAL A 165 26.50 3.95 -2.78
C VAL A 165 26.36 3.05 -4.01
N LYS A 166 27.30 3.17 -4.95
CA LYS A 166 27.38 2.31 -6.15
C LYS A 166 28.46 1.25 -5.98
N GLY A 167 28.18 0.01 -6.40
CA GLY A 167 29.17 -1.06 -6.47
C GLY A 167 28.59 -2.30 -7.14
N GLU A 168 29.46 -3.21 -7.59
CA GLU A 168 29.08 -4.43 -8.30
C GLU A 168 28.32 -5.43 -7.41
N THR A 169 27.61 -6.38 -8.02
CA THR A 169 26.96 -7.47 -7.28
C THR A 169 28.03 -8.31 -6.57
N GLY A 170 27.78 -8.72 -5.33
CA GLY A 170 28.75 -9.49 -4.53
C GLY A 170 29.82 -8.67 -3.81
N CYS A 171 29.89 -7.34 -4.01
CA CYS A 171 30.88 -6.52 -3.32
C CYS A 171 30.59 -6.28 -1.81
N GLY A 172 29.45 -6.76 -1.30
CA GLY A 172 29.10 -6.72 0.12
C GLY A 172 28.22 -5.56 0.59
N LYS A 173 27.66 -4.72 -0.31
CA LYS A 173 26.86 -3.52 0.05
C LYS A 173 25.74 -3.84 1.05
N SER A 174 24.79 -4.70 0.68
CA SER A 174 23.61 -4.97 1.52
C SER A 174 23.95 -5.65 2.84
N THR A 175 25.03 -6.44 2.88
CA THR A 175 25.43 -7.22 4.06
C THR A 175 26.25 -6.39 5.05
N GLN A 176 27.06 -5.44 4.58
CA GLN A 176 28.02 -4.73 5.44
C GLN A 176 27.64 -3.28 5.73
N VAL A 177 26.87 -2.61 4.87
CA VAL A 177 26.49 -1.19 5.12
C VAL A 177 25.55 -1.06 6.32
N ALA A 178 24.63 -2.01 6.51
CA ALA A 178 23.72 -2.02 7.66
C ALA A 178 24.38 -2.50 8.97
N ILE A 179 25.57 -3.10 8.89
CA ILE A 179 26.31 -3.62 10.04
C ILE A 179 27.65 -2.87 10.11
N PRO A 180 27.66 -1.62 10.57
CA PRO A 180 28.92 -0.95 10.87
C PRO A 180 29.59 -1.73 12.00
N LEU A 181 30.70 -2.40 11.66
CA LEU A 181 31.64 -3.02 12.61
C LEU A 181 32.19 -1.99 13.58
#